data_AF-A0A7S0BTV3-F1
#
_entry.id   AF-A0A7S0BTV3-F1
#
_cell.length_a   1.000
_cell.length_b   1.000
_cell.length_c   1.000
_cell.angle_alpha   90.00
_cell.angle_beta   90.00
_cell.angle_gamma   90.00
#
_symmetry.space_group_name_H-M   'P 1'
#
loop_
_entity.id
_entity.type
_entity.pdbx_description
1 polymer ?
#
loop_
_entity_poly.entity_id
_entity_poly.type
_entity_poly.pdbx_seq_one_letter_code
_entity_poly.pdbx_strand_id
1 'polypeptide(L)'
;DELLKKVEALTDDLDEAVKVTSKRWRDDAINKIKDRVFTELAPSREQVILDPEAAENLVILQMTWKKHIAGRMRRLILDEDRRPDGRNCTTVRPIHIVPGFLPTAHGSALFTRGETQTLAVVTLGGDDMAMKQESIDGEAQLRFYLQYSFPPFSVGEVGRVGAPGRREVGHGKLAERSLQNTIPDKEKFPYVIRIENNILESNGSSSMASVCGGCLAMMDAGVPIERPVAGVAMGLIVEDSQIAVLTDILGMEDALGDMDFKVSGDGEGISALQMDVKVEGITTDVIATALIQARKGRLDILSAMKEAMPSHRETLPETVPKIHTMSIAVKKIGEVIGPGGKQIKSIIEDCGGEEMMSISISQDGLVSIMSTDLDAIAKAVQL
;
A
#
# COMPACT_ATOMS: atom_id res chain seq x y z
N ASP A 1 -2.86 -37.08 -13.98
CA ASP A 1 -1.96 -37.24 -15.14
C ASP A 1 -2.69 -37.36 -16.48
N GLU A 2 -3.69 -38.23 -16.64
CA GLU A 2 -4.43 -38.32 -17.92
C GLU A 2 -5.16 -37.01 -18.28
N LEU A 3 -5.83 -36.38 -17.31
CA LEU A 3 -6.49 -35.09 -17.52
C LEU A 3 -5.50 -33.98 -17.90
N LEU A 4 -4.31 -33.96 -17.29
CA LEU A 4 -3.27 -32.99 -17.62
C LEU A 4 -2.84 -33.12 -19.08
N LYS A 5 -2.64 -34.35 -19.58
CA LYS A 5 -2.32 -34.61 -20.99
C LYS A 5 -3.42 -34.11 -21.93
N LYS A 6 -4.70 -34.26 -21.55
CA LYS A 6 -5.84 -33.73 -22.33
C LYS A 6 -5.81 -32.20 -22.36
N VAL A 7 -5.54 -31.56 -21.22
CA VAL A 7 -5.39 -30.09 -21.16
C VAL A 7 -4.20 -29.62 -21.99
N GLU A 8 -3.06 -30.29 -21.89
CA GLU A 8 -1.85 -29.99 -22.68
C GLU A 8 -2.13 -30.02 -24.19
N ALA A 9 -2.83 -31.06 -24.67
CA ALA A 9 -3.19 -31.19 -26.08
C ALA A 9 -4.11 -30.08 -26.61
N LEU A 10 -4.79 -29.34 -25.73
CA LEU A 10 -5.70 -28.25 -26.08
C LEU A 10 -5.08 -26.86 -25.89
N THR A 11 -3.79 -26.76 -25.55
CA THR A 11 -3.15 -25.52 -25.06
C THR A 11 -1.79 -25.22 -25.70
N ASP A 12 -1.58 -25.62 -26.95
CA ASP A 12 -0.34 -25.34 -27.70
C ASP A 12 -0.02 -23.83 -27.82
N ASP A 13 -1.04 -22.98 -27.77
CA ASP A 13 -0.97 -21.52 -27.83
C ASP A 13 -0.74 -20.85 -26.46
N LEU A 14 -0.68 -21.61 -25.36
CA LEU A 14 -0.56 -21.06 -24.01
C LEU A 14 0.78 -20.40 -23.74
N ASP A 15 1.88 -20.93 -24.29
CA ASP A 15 3.21 -20.36 -24.09
C ASP A 15 3.31 -18.93 -24.64
N GLU A 16 2.70 -18.67 -25.80
CA GLU A 16 2.64 -17.33 -26.39
C GLU A 16 1.67 -16.41 -25.64
N ALA A 17 0.55 -16.93 -25.14
CA ALA A 17 -0.37 -16.17 -24.30
C ALA A 17 0.27 -15.69 -22.99
N VAL A 18 1.07 -16.54 -22.32
CA VAL A 18 1.78 -16.19 -21.07
C VAL A 18 2.85 -15.11 -21.31
N LYS A 19 3.46 -15.09 -22.50
CA LYS A 19 4.49 -14.10 -22.89
C LYS A 19 3.94 -12.73 -23.27
N VAL A 20 2.61 -12.55 -23.33
CA VAL A 20 2.00 -11.24 -23.59
C VAL A 20 2.32 -10.29 -22.44
N THR A 21 2.97 -9.17 -22.74
CA THR A 21 3.54 -8.28 -21.72
C THR A 21 2.48 -7.58 -20.86
N SER A 22 1.47 -6.96 -21.50
CA SER A 22 0.41 -6.24 -20.78
C SER A 22 -0.54 -7.21 -20.09
N LYS A 23 -0.85 -6.95 -18.81
CA LYS A 23 -1.76 -7.77 -18.01
C LYS A 23 -3.08 -8.02 -18.70
N ARG A 24 -3.75 -6.96 -19.17
CA ARG A 24 -5.10 -7.08 -19.72
C ARG A 24 -5.15 -8.02 -20.93
N TRP A 25 -4.20 -7.84 -21.85
CA TRP A 25 -4.15 -8.65 -23.07
C TRP A 25 -3.70 -10.08 -22.80
N ARG A 26 -2.80 -10.27 -21.83
CA ARG A 26 -2.41 -11.60 -21.34
C ARG A 26 -3.58 -12.34 -20.71
N ASP A 27 -4.31 -11.69 -19.81
CA ASP A 27 -5.46 -12.29 -19.13
C ASP A 27 -6.58 -12.63 -20.13
N ASP A 28 -6.84 -11.77 -21.13
CA ASP A 28 -7.78 -12.07 -22.21
C ASP A 28 -7.35 -13.27 -23.06
N ALA A 29 -6.07 -13.35 -23.45
CA ALA A 29 -5.54 -14.48 -24.20
C ALA A 29 -5.64 -15.80 -23.41
N ILE A 30 -5.24 -15.79 -22.13
CA ILE A 30 -5.31 -16.94 -21.23
C ILE A 30 -6.76 -17.36 -20.99
N ASN A 31 -7.68 -16.41 -20.78
CA ASN A 31 -9.09 -16.72 -20.55
C ASN A 31 -9.76 -17.32 -21.78
N LYS A 32 -9.43 -16.86 -23.00
CA LYS A 32 -9.91 -17.49 -24.24
C LYS A 32 -9.48 -18.96 -24.35
N ILE A 33 -8.23 -19.26 -24.01
CA ILE A 33 -7.72 -20.64 -23.99
C ILE A 33 -8.42 -21.45 -22.90
N LYS A 34 -8.60 -20.86 -21.71
CA LYS A 34 -9.32 -21.49 -20.60
C LYS A 34 -10.75 -21.85 -20.99
N ASP A 35 -11.47 -20.92 -21.60
CA ASP A 35 -12.86 -21.13 -22.03
C ASP A 35 -12.96 -22.27 -23.04
N ARG A 36 -11.99 -22.39 -23.96
CA ARG A 36 -11.90 -23.52 -24.90
C ARG A 36 -11.74 -24.85 -24.15
N VAL A 37 -10.78 -24.94 -23.23
CA VAL A 37 -10.52 -26.15 -22.44
C VAL A 37 -11.72 -26.54 -21.58
N PHE A 38 -12.34 -25.57 -20.91
CA PHE A 38 -13.51 -25.83 -20.05
C PHE A 38 -14.77 -26.15 -20.87
N THR A 39 -14.92 -25.60 -22.07
CA THR A 39 -16.02 -25.99 -22.97
C THR A 39 -15.93 -27.46 -23.36
N GLU A 40 -14.72 -27.98 -23.55
CA GLU A 40 -14.51 -29.36 -24.01
C GLU A 40 -14.47 -30.38 -22.86
N LEU A 41 -13.88 -30.02 -21.72
CA LEU A 41 -13.59 -30.95 -20.63
C LEU A 41 -14.46 -30.77 -19.38
N ALA A 42 -15.13 -29.63 -19.20
CA ALA A 42 -15.93 -29.42 -17.99
C ALA A 42 -17.29 -30.14 -18.07
N PRO A 43 -17.75 -30.73 -16.97
CA PRO A 43 -19.12 -31.25 -16.89
C PRO A 43 -20.14 -30.11 -17.01
N SER A 44 -21.33 -30.44 -17.53
CA SER A 44 -22.40 -29.46 -17.69
C SER A 44 -22.91 -28.97 -16.33
N ARG A 45 -23.49 -27.76 -16.28
CA ARG A 45 -24.03 -27.19 -15.05
C ARG A 45 -25.10 -28.08 -14.40
N GLU A 46 -25.92 -28.74 -15.21
CA GLU A 46 -26.94 -29.67 -14.72
C GLU A 46 -26.31 -30.91 -14.08
N GLN A 47 -25.25 -31.46 -14.69
CA GLN A 47 -24.49 -32.57 -14.12
C GLN A 47 -23.87 -32.19 -12.77
N VAL A 48 -23.23 -31.02 -12.68
CA VAL A 48 -22.60 -30.54 -11.43
C VAL A 48 -23.60 -30.40 -10.27
N ILE A 49 -24.86 -30.05 -10.54
CA ILE A 49 -25.89 -29.90 -9.50
C ILE A 49 -26.43 -31.26 -9.04
N LEU A 50 -26.54 -32.21 -9.96
CA LEU A 50 -27.21 -33.49 -9.74
C LEU A 50 -26.26 -34.59 -9.27
N ASP A 51 -24.97 -34.48 -9.63
CA ASP A 51 -23.96 -35.51 -9.41
C ASP A 51 -22.73 -34.95 -8.67
N PRO A 52 -22.47 -35.40 -7.42
CA PRO A 52 -21.27 -35.06 -6.68
C PRO A 52 -19.96 -35.36 -7.42
N GLU A 53 -19.91 -36.44 -8.22
CA GLU A 53 -18.70 -36.82 -8.97
C GLU A 53 -18.39 -35.79 -10.08
N ALA A 54 -19.42 -35.30 -10.78
CA ALA A 54 -19.29 -34.21 -11.74
C ALA A 54 -18.79 -32.91 -11.07
N ALA A 55 -19.26 -32.59 -9.87
CA ALA A 55 -18.77 -31.43 -9.13
C ALA A 55 -17.28 -31.58 -8.74
N GLU A 56 -16.87 -32.77 -8.30
CA GLU A 56 -15.47 -33.08 -8.00
C GLU A 56 -14.59 -32.98 -9.26
N ASN A 57 -15.03 -33.53 -10.39
CA ASN A 57 -14.32 -33.45 -11.66
C ASN A 57 -14.10 -32.00 -12.13
N LEU A 58 -15.08 -31.10 -11.91
CA LEU A 58 -14.91 -29.68 -12.20
C LEU A 58 -13.82 -29.04 -11.33
N VAL A 59 -13.78 -29.36 -10.04
CA VAL A 59 -12.73 -28.87 -9.12
C VAL A 59 -11.35 -29.39 -9.54
N ILE A 60 -11.24 -30.68 -9.88
CA ILE A 60 -10.00 -31.29 -10.38
C ILE A 60 -9.55 -30.61 -11.67
N LEU A 61 -10.46 -30.28 -12.59
CA LEU A 61 -10.14 -29.55 -13.81
C LEU A 61 -9.62 -28.14 -13.50
N GLN A 62 -10.24 -27.41 -12.56
CA GLN A 62 -9.76 -26.10 -12.11
C GLN A 62 -8.36 -26.15 -11.50
N MET A 63 -8.09 -27.14 -10.66
CA MET A 63 -6.77 -27.36 -10.08
C MET A 63 -5.74 -27.75 -11.15
N THR A 64 -6.13 -28.60 -12.10
CA THR A 64 -5.27 -29.02 -13.22
C THR A 64 -4.91 -27.84 -14.11
N TRP A 65 -5.88 -26.99 -14.47
CA TRP A 65 -5.65 -25.76 -15.21
C TRP A 65 -4.69 -24.82 -14.47
N LYS A 66 -4.90 -24.60 -13.17
CA LYS A 66 -4.02 -23.77 -12.34
C LYS A 66 -2.59 -24.34 -12.28
N LYS A 67 -2.45 -25.66 -12.15
CA LYS A 67 -1.15 -26.34 -12.17
C LYS A 67 -0.46 -26.20 -13.52
N HIS A 68 -1.21 -26.36 -14.61
CA HIS A 68 -0.68 -26.22 -15.97
C HIS A 68 -0.12 -24.84 -16.25
N ILE A 69 -0.90 -23.79 -15.94
CA ILE A 69 -0.45 -22.41 -16.13
C ILE A 69 0.73 -22.04 -15.22
N ALA A 70 0.74 -22.53 -13.97
CA ALA A 70 1.88 -22.38 -13.07
C ALA A 70 3.13 -23.04 -13.66
N GLY A 71 3.01 -24.27 -14.17
CA GLY A 71 4.11 -24.98 -14.83
C GLY A 71 4.68 -24.21 -16.02
N ARG A 72 3.83 -23.62 -16.87
CA ARG A 72 4.29 -22.78 -18.00
C ARG A 72 5.06 -21.54 -17.53
N MET A 73 4.53 -20.82 -16.56
CA MET A 73 5.19 -19.64 -16.00
C MET A 73 6.53 -20.00 -15.35
N ARG A 74 6.57 -21.06 -14.54
CA ARG A 74 7.78 -21.52 -13.85
C ARG A 74 8.87 -21.93 -14.85
N ARG A 75 8.49 -22.70 -15.87
CA ARG A 75 9.40 -23.10 -16.95
C ARG A 75 10.02 -21.89 -17.65
N LEU A 76 9.21 -20.89 -17.99
CA LEU A 76 9.69 -19.66 -18.61
C LEU A 76 10.75 -18.94 -17.74
N ILE A 77 10.51 -18.91 -16.42
CA ILE A 77 11.40 -18.22 -15.48
C ILE A 77 12.68 -19.04 -15.20
N LEU A 78 12.57 -20.35 -14.98
CA LEU A 78 13.68 -21.21 -14.59
C LEU A 78 14.56 -21.60 -15.78
N ASP A 79 13.95 -21.95 -16.92
CA ASP A 79 14.68 -22.46 -18.09
C ASP A 79 15.15 -21.32 -19.01
N GLU A 80 14.35 -20.25 -19.17
CA GLU A 80 14.62 -19.17 -20.13
C GLU A 80 15.10 -17.85 -19.47
N ASP A 81 15.23 -17.80 -18.12
CA ASP A 81 15.49 -16.58 -17.33
C ASP A 81 14.63 -15.39 -17.76
N ARG A 82 13.37 -15.67 -18.12
CA ARG A 82 12.45 -14.69 -18.67
C ARG A 82 11.13 -14.72 -17.92
N ARG A 83 10.65 -13.55 -17.53
CA ARG A 83 9.35 -13.40 -16.86
C ARG A 83 8.23 -13.18 -17.87
N PRO A 84 6.95 -13.36 -17.47
CA PRO A 84 5.79 -13.12 -18.35
C PRO A 84 5.77 -11.74 -19.03
N ASP A 85 6.38 -10.72 -18.43
CA ASP A 85 6.48 -9.38 -19.02
C ASP A 85 7.81 -9.11 -19.75
N GLY A 86 8.67 -10.12 -19.89
CA GLY A 86 9.96 -10.05 -20.58
C GLY A 86 11.13 -9.58 -19.73
N ARG A 87 10.94 -9.23 -18.45
CA ARG A 87 12.04 -8.89 -17.53
C ARG A 87 12.82 -10.12 -17.09
N ASN A 88 14.04 -9.89 -16.61
CA ASN A 88 14.76 -10.87 -15.80
C ASN A 88 14.27 -10.86 -14.33
N CYS A 89 14.81 -11.77 -13.53
CA CYS A 89 14.44 -11.96 -12.12
C CYS A 89 14.79 -10.76 -11.20
N THR A 90 15.70 -9.88 -11.61
CA THR A 90 16.23 -8.79 -10.75
C THR A 90 15.71 -7.39 -11.08
N THR A 91 15.06 -7.23 -12.23
CA THR A 91 14.70 -5.90 -12.76
C THR A 91 13.37 -5.40 -12.18
N VAL A 92 13.38 -4.18 -11.62
CA VAL A 92 12.16 -3.46 -11.22
C VAL A 92 11.46 -2.89 -12.45
N ARG A 93 10.11 -2.83 -12.46
CA ARG A 93 9.35 -2.22 -13.56
C ARG A 93 9.62 -0.72 -13.67
N PRO A 94 9.37 -0.09 -14.83
CA PRO A 94 9.44 1.36 -14.98
C PRO A 94 8.63 2.09 -13.92
N ILE A 95 9.21 3.14 -13.34
CA ILE A 95 8.59 3.96 -12.30
C ILE A 95 8.33 5.35 -12.87
N HIS A 96 7.14 5.87 -12.65
CA HIS A 96 6.76 7.24 -12.95
C HIS A 96 6.13 7.87 -11.71
N ILE A 97 6.62 9.05 -11.33
CA ILE A 97 6.25 9.72 -10.07
C ILE A 97 5.86 11.16 -10.38
N VAL A 98 4.70 11.58 -9.88
CA VAL A 98 4.23 12.96 -9.95
C VAL A 98 3.88 13.45 -8.54
N PRO A 99 4.78 14.17 -7.85
CA PRO A 99 4.45 14.81 -6.57
C PRO A 99 3.51 16.00 -6.80
N GLY A 100 2.72 16.37 -5.79
CA GLY A 100 1.78 17.50 -5.87
C GLY A 100 0.67 17.31 -6.90
N PHE A 101 0.28 16.06 -7.19
CA PHE A 101 -0.69 15.73 -8.25
C PHE A 101 -2.05 16.43 -8.06
N LEU A 102 -2.51 16.58 -6.81
CA LEU A 102 -3.70 17.33 -6.44
C LEU A 102 -3.28 18.70 -5.86
N PRO A 103 -3.60 19.82 -6.51
CA PRO A 103 -3.10 21.13 -6.12
C PRO A 103 -3.68 21.66 -4.80
N THR A 104 -4.87 21.18 -4.40
CA THR A 104 -5.57 21.63 -3.20
C THR A 104 -5.35 20.72 -1.99
N ALA A 105 -4.81 19.52 -2.19
CA ALA A 105 -4.48 18.63 -1.07
C ALA A 105 -3.33 19.23 -0.25
N HIS A 106 -3.22 18.86 1.03
CA HIS A 106 -2.08 19.27 1.84
C HIS A 106 -0.79 18.65 1.27
N GLY A 107 -0.83 17.38 0.90
CA GLY A 107 0.18 16.78 0.04
C GLY A 107 -0.39 15.66 -0.79
N SER A 108 0.20 15.41 -1.95
CA SER A 108 -0.23 14.30 -2.80
C SER A 108 0.90 13.76 -3.67
N ALA A 109 0.78 12.51 -4.07
CA ALA A 109 1.70 11.91 -5.02
C ALA A 109 0.99 10.83 -5.84
N LEU A 110 1.17 10.89 -7.17
CA LEU A 110 0.84 9.79 -8.06
C LEU A 110 2.10 8.94 -8.25
N PHE A 111 2.11 7.74 -7.67
CA PHE A 111 3.21 6.79 -7.83
C PHE A 111 2.76 5.64 -8.72
N THR A 112 3.47 5.44 -9.83
CA THR A 112 3.20 4.36 -10.80
C THR A 112 4.45 3.50 -10.95
N ARG A 113 4.29 2.18 -10.85
CA ARG A 113 5.35 1.20 -11.11
C ARG A 113 4.80 0.09 -11.99
N GLY A 114 5.16 0.10 -13.28
CA GLY A 114 4.51 -0.70 -14.31
C GLY A 114 2.99 -0.46 -14.33
N GLU A 115 2.21 -1.54 -14.29
CA GLU A 115 0.73 -1.51 -14.23
C GLU A 115 0.20 -1.54 -12.77
N THR A 116 0.95 -0.95 -11.82
CA THR A 116 0.49 -0.72 -10.44
C THR A 116 0.60 0.76 -10.12
N GLN A 117 -0.50 1.40 -9.75
CA GLN A 117 -0.59 2.84 -9.51
C GLN A 117 -1.35 3.14 -8.23
N THR A 118 -0.81 4.08 -7.44
CA THR A 118 -1.51 4.68 -6.31
C THR A 118 -1.49 6.19 -6.38
N LEU A 119 -2.65 6.80 -6.09
CA LEU A 119 -2.75 8.20 -5.73
C LEU A 119 -2.80 8.29 -4.20
N ALA A 120 -1.68 8.70 -3.61
CA ALA A 120 -1.57 8.96 -2.19
C ALA A 120 -1.92 10.42 -1.90
N VAL A 121 -2.75 10.64 -0.90
CA VAL A 121 -3.16 11.98 -0.45
C VAL A 121 -2.92 12.09 1.04
N VAL A 122 -2.29 13.17 1.47
CA VAL A 122 -2.03 13.48 2.87
C VAL A 122 -2.95 14.61 3.31
N THR A 123 -3.55 14.43 4.48
CA THR A 123 -4.26 15.47 5.22
C THR A 123 -3.57 15.65 6.57
N LEU A 124 -3.33 16.92 6.91
CA LEU A 124 -2.74 17.34 8.17
C LEU A 124 -3.82 18.01 9.01
N GLY A 125 -3.89 17.68 10.30
CA GLY A 125 -4.91 18.19 11.20
C GLY A 125 -4.43 18.33 12.63
N GLY A 126 -5.32 18.82 13.50
CA GLY A 126 -5.08 18.99 14.93
C GLY A 126 -5.33 17.71 15.72
N ASP A 127 -5.10 17.77 17.04
CA ASP A 127 -5.25 16.63 17.95
C ASP A 127 -6.69 16.07 17.98
N ASP A 128 -7.69 16.88 17.66
CA ASP A 128 -9.10 16.49 17.54
C ASP A 128 -9.36 15.53 16.39
N MET A 129 -8.49 15.51 15.37
CA MET A 129 -8.53 14.60 14.23
C MET A 129 -7.73 13.30 14.45
N ALA A 130 -7.12 13.12 15.63
CA ALA A 130 -6.40 11.89 15.96
C ALA A 130 -7.37 10.69 16.01
N MET A 131 -6.93 9.55 15.51
CA MET A 131 -7.76 8.35 15.51
C MET A 131 -7.80 7.76 16.93
N LYS A 132 -8.98 7.82 17.56
CA LYS A 132 -9.24 7.15 18.83
C LYS A 132 -9.37 5.64 18.57
N GLN A 133 -8.58 4.86 19.29
CA GLN A 133 -8.60 3.41 19.24
C GLN A 133 -8.90 2.89 20.63
N GLU A 134 -10.05 2.24 20.78
CA GLU A 134 -10.42 1.50 21.98
C GLU A 134 -10.08 0.03 21.76
N SER A 135 -9.26 -0.53 22.64
CA SER A 135 -8.80 -1.91 22.56
C SER A 135 -8.85 -2.57 23.94
N ILE A 136 -8.58 -3.88 23.99
CA ILE A 136 -8.46 -4.59 25.26
C ILE A 136 -7.32 -4.05 26.14
N ASP A 137 -6.31 -3.45 25.52
CA ASP A 137 -5.16 -2.83 26.20
C ASP A 137 -5.46 -1.40 26.69
N GLY A 138 -6.65 -0.88 26.41
CA GLY A 138 -7.10 0.45 26.77
C GLY A 138 -7.34 1.37 25.57
N GLU A 139 -7.51 2.66 25.88
CA GLU A 139 -7.72 3.72 24.91
C GLU A 139 -6.40 4.32 24.44
N ALA A 140 -6.24 4.50 23.13
CA ALA A 140 -5.11 5.15 22.51
C ALA A 140 -5.57 6.21 21.50
N GLN A 141 -4.73 7.22 21.28
CA GLN A 141 -4.91 8.20 20.20
C GLN A 141 -3.75 8.11 19.23
N LEU A 142 -4.04 7.73 17.98
CA LEU A 142 -3.05 7.62 16.93
C LEU A 142 -2.92 8.95 16.19
N ARG A 143 -1.73 9.57 16.29
CA ARG A 143 -1.36 10.77 15.52
C ARG A 143 -1.11 10.46 14.04
N PHE A 144 -0.80 9.22 13.70
CA PHE A 144 -0.55 8.78 12.34
C PHE A 144 -1.40 7.57 12.03
N TYR A 145 -2.13 7.62 10.91
CA TYR A 145 -2.92 6.50 10.43
C TYR A 145 -3.04 6.53 8.91
N LEU A 146 -3.14 5.33 8.32
CA LEU A 146 -3.20 5.16 6.87
C LEU A 146 -4.43 4.36 6.47
N GLN A 147 -5.20 4.94 5.56
CA GLN A 147 -6.34 4.31 4.92
C GLN A 147 -5.96 3.88 3.52
N TYR A 148 -6.35 2.66 3.16
CA TYR A 148 -6.02 2.04 1.89
C TYR A 148 -7.32 1.60 1.22
N SER A 149 -7.51 2.01 -0.04
CA SER A 149 -8.71 1.74 -0.83
C SER A 149 -8.34 0.98 -2.10
N PHE A 150 -8.99 -0.16 -2.34
CA PHE A 150 -8.76 -1.00 -3.51
C PHE A 150 -10.05 -1.18 -4.34
N PRO A 151 -10.41 -0.17 -5.14
CA PRO A 151 -11.63 -0.23 -5.92
C PRO A 151 -11.54 -1.29 -7.04
N PRO A 152 -12.65 -1.96 -7.41
CA PRO A 152 -12.65 -3.02 -8.43
C PRO A 152 -12.09 -2.60 -9.80
N PHE A 153 -12.28 -1.33 -10.17
CA PHE A 153 -11.77 -0.82 -11.44
C PHE A 153 -10.24 -0.90 -11.52
N SER A 154 -9.52 -0.93 -10.38
CA SER A 154 -8.06 -1.00 -10.35
C SER A 154 -7.49 -2.30 -10.95
N VAL A 155 -8.32 -3.34 -11.02
CA VAL A 155 -8.00 -4.60 -11.70
C VAL A 155 -8.78 -4.79 -13.00
N GLY A 156 -9.56 -3.79 -13.43
CA GLY A 156 -10.41 -3.85 -14.62
C GLY A 156 -11.72 -4.62 -14.41
N GLU A 157 -12.14 -4.83 -13.17
CA GLU A 157 -13.36 -5.58 -12.84
C GLU A 157 -14.49 -4.66 -12.36
N VAL A 158 -15.73 -5.16 -12.45
CA VAL A 158 -16.90 -4.55 -11.82
C VAL A 158 -17.14 -5.25 -10.48
N GLY A 159 -17.39 -4.48 -9.42
CA GLY A 159 -17.63 -5.03 -8.09
C GLY A 159 -18.35 -4.05 -7.17
N ARG A 160 -18.72 -4.53 -5.99
CA ARG A 160 -19.34 -3.69 -4.96
C ARG A 160 -18.29 -2.75 -4.38
N VAL A 161 -18.64 -1.47 -4.24
CA VAL A 161 -17.86 -0.47 -3.51
C VAL A 161 -18.53 -0.25 -2.16
N GLY A 162 -17.75 -0.16 -1.08
CA GLY A 162 -18.28 -0.02 0.27
C GLY A 162 -17.18 -0.01 1.32
N ALA A 163 -17.53 -0.45 2.53
CA ALA A 163 -16.60 -0.53 3.65
C ALA A 163 -15.39 -1.43 3.33
N PRO A 164 -14.19 -1.09 3.84
CA PRO A 164 -12.97 -1.81 3.50
C PRO A 164 -13.01 -3.25 4.01
N GLY A 165 -12.58 -4.19 3.17
CA GLY A 165 -12.42 -5.59 3.53
C GLY A 165 -11.15 -5.86 4.33
N ARG A 166 -10.99 -7.10 4.83
CA ARG A 166 -9.80 -7.52 5.61
C ARG A 166 -8.48 -7.26 4.86
N ARG A 167 -8.45 -7.51 3.55
CA ARG A 167 -7.25 -7.30 2.72
C ARG A 167 -6.85 -5.83 2.64
N GLU A 168 -7.83 -4.94 2.47
CA GLU A 168 -7.59 -3.50 2.40
C GLU A 168 -7.05 -2.97 3.73
N VAL A 169 -7.67 -3.37 4.85
CA VAL A 169 -7.18 -3.03 6.20
C VAL A 169 -5.78 -3.59 6.45
N GLY A 170 -5.51 -4.85 6.07
CA GLY A 170 -4.20 -5.48 6.22
C GLY A 170 -3.10 -4.79 5.42
N HIS A 171 -3.37 -4.45 4.15
CA HIS A 171 -2.44 -3.69 3.31
C HIS A 171 -2.21 -2.27 3.83
N GLY A 172 -3.28 -1.61 4.28
CA GLY A 172 -3.18 -0.30 4.93
C GLY A 172 -2.28 -0.35 6.16
N LYS A 173 -2.48 -1.34 7.04
CA LYS A 173 -1.66 -1.49 8.25
C LYS A 173 -0.21 -1.84 7.95
N LEU A 174 0.06 -2.61 6.91
CA LEU A 174 1.44 -2.86 6.45
C LEU A 174 2.11 -1.56 6.00
N ALA A 175 1.42 -0.76 5.19
CA ALA A 175 1.95 0.52 4.72
C ALA A 175 2.14 1.51 5.89
N GLU A 176 1.19 1.56 6.82
CA GLU A 176 1.29 2.35 8.04
C GLU A 176 2.52 1.97 8.86
N ARG A 177 2.71 0.67 9.17
CA ARG A 177 3.88 0.18 9.91
C ARG A 177 5.20 0.50 9.20
N SER A 178 5.20 0.48 7.86
CA SER A 178 6.38 0.80 7.05
C SER A 178 6.82 2.25 7.19
N LEU A 179 5.86 3.17 7.40
CA LEU A 179 6.07 4.62 7.45
C LEU A 179 6.08 5.19 8.87
N GLN A 180 5.58 4.45 9.86
CA GLN A 180 5.41 4.94 11.23
C GLN A 180 6.71 5.47 11.84
N ASN A 181 7.84 4.80 11.57
CA ASN A 181 9.15 5.20 12.10
C ASN A 181 9.78 6.38 11.35
N THR A 182 9.19 6.84 10.24
CA THR A 182 9.64 8.06 9.54
C THR A 182 8.91 9.31 10.02
N ILE A 183 7.89 9.16 10.85
CA ILE A 183 7.09 10.27 11.33
C ILE A 183 7.90 11.05 12.38
N PRO A 184 8.12 12.37 12.20
CA PRO A 184 8.84 13.20 13.16
C PRO A 184 8.11 13.28 14.51
N ASP A 185 8.85 13.58 15.57
CA ASP A 185 8.30 13.80 16.91
C ASP A 185 7.26 14.93 16.93
N LYS A 186 6.31 14.85 17.88
CA LYS A 186 5.18 15.80 17.96
C LYS A 186 5.68 17.23 18.20
N GLU A 187 6.78 17.40 18.92
CA GLU A 187 7.39 18.69 19.23
C GLU A 187 7.97 19.36 17.96
N LYS A 188 8.46 18.57 17.01
CA LYS A 188 9.00 19.07 15.74
C LYS A 188 7.90 19.29 14.70
N PHE A 189 6.87 18.43 14.72
CA PHE A 189 5.78 18.47 13.76
C PHE A 189 4.46 18.15 14.47
N PRO A 190 3.77 19.18 15.01
CA PRO A 190 2.63 19.00 15.91
C PRO A 190 1.31 18.69 15.18
N TYR A 191 1.36 17.90 14.11
CA TYR A 191 0.20 17.56 13.29
C TYR A 191 -0.19 16.09 13.44
N VAL A 192 -1.50 15.85 13.40
CA VAL A 192 -2.04 14.55 13.03
C VAL A 192 -1.90 14.38 11.52
N ILE A 193 -1.44 13.20 11.10
CA ILE A 193 -1.16 12.86 9.70
C ILE A 193 -2.08 11.71 9.29
N ARG A 194 -2.99 11.98 8.37
CA ARG A 194 -3.79 10.96 7.68
C ARG A 194 -3.26 10.77 6.28
N ILE A 195 -3.04 9.52 5.88
CA ILE A 195 -2.76 9.17 4.48
C ILE A 195 -3.92 8.36 3.90
N GLU A 196 -4.42 8.77 2.75
CA GLU A 196 -5.36 8.00 1.93
C GLU A 196 -4.65 7.51 0.68
N ASN A 197 -4.47 6.19 0.57
CA ASN A 197 -3.94 5.56 -0.62
C ASN A 197 -5.08 5.01 -1.47
N ASN A 198 -5.27 5.62 -2.64
CA ASN A 198 -6.26 5.21 -3.61
C ASN A 198 -5.56 4.41 -4.71
N ILE A 199 -5.84 3.11 -4.80
CA ILE A 199 -5.24 2.27 -5.85
C ILE A 199 -6.01 2.46 -7.14
N LEU A 200 -5.31 2.93 -8.18
CA LEU A 200 -5.90 3.22 -9.49
C LEU A 200 -5.66 2.10 -10.49
N GLU A 201 -4.53 1.39 -10.34
CA GLU A 201 -4.16 0.23 -11.15
C GLU A 201 -3.43 -0.80 -10.26
N SER A 202 -3.62 -2.09 -10.53
CA SER A 202 -2.93 -3.15 -9.79
C SER A 202 -2.57 -4.35 -10.65
N ASN A 203 -1.26 -4.53 -10.83
CA ASN A 203 -0.62 -5.73 -11.37
C ASN A 203 0.59 -6.14 -10.52
N GLY A 204 0.49 -6.01 -9.20
CA GLY A 204 1.55 -6.44 -8.28
C GLY A 204 1.77 -5.45 -7.15
N SER A 205 1.68 -5.94 -5.92
CA SER A 205 1.88 -5.23 -4.65
C SER A 205 1.57 -3.73 -4.64
N SER A 206 0.29 -3.41 -4.80
CA SER A 206 -0.24 -2.07 -4.54
C SER A 206 0.04 -1.59 -3.10
N SER A 207 0.19 -2.51 -2.13
CA SER A 207 0.61 -2.16 -0.77
C SER A 207 2.00 -1.52 -0.71
N MET A 208 2.95 -1.96 -1.53
CA MET A 208 4.29 -1.36 -1.58
C MET A 208 4.28 -0.05 -2.39
N ALA A 209 3.42 0.04 -3.42
CA ALA A 209 3.16 1.33 -4.07
C ALA A 209 2.62 2.36 -3.05
N SER A 210 1.73 1.96 -2.14
CA SER A 210 1.21 2.82 -1.07
C SER A 210 2.25 3.32 -0.08
N VAL A 211 3.30 2.51 0.20
CA VAL A 211 4.43 2.96 1.00
C VAL A 211 5.18 4.07 0.27
N CYS A 212 5.55 3.84 -0.99
CA CYS A 212 6.30 4.82 -1.79
C CYS A 212 5.48 6.11 -2.00
N GLY A 213 4.22 5.98 -2.43
CA GLY A 213 3.30 7.10 -2.65
C GLY A 213 3.02 7.87 -1.36
N GLY A 214 2.74 7.17 -0.26
CA GLY A 214 2.51 7.79 1.05
C GLY A 214 3.73 8.57 1.55
N CYS A 215 4.94 8.02 1.39
CA CYS A 215 6.18 8.72 1.73
C CYS A 215 6.34 10.02 0.92
N LEU A 216 6.15 9.96 -0.40
CA LEU A 216 6.25 11.12 -1.28
C LEU A 216 5.17 12.16 -0.97
N ALA A 217 3.93 11.73 -0.72
CA ALA A 217 2.84 12.64 -0.39
C ALA A 217 3.04 13.33 0.96
N MET A 218 3.68 12.68 1.94
CA MET A 218 4.08 13.31 3.20
C MET A 218 5.19 14.35 2.99
N MET A 219 6.21 14.02 2.19
CA MET A 219 7.27 14.95 1.81
C MET A 219 6.68 16.17 1.08
N ASP A 220 5.70 15.94 0.20
CA ASP A 220 4.95 16.98 -0.51
C ASP A 220 4.09 17.84 0.41
N ALA A 221 3.54 17.26 1.48
CA ALA A 221 2.84 18.00 2.53
C ALA A 221 3.77 18.83 3.44
N GLY A 222 5.09 18.74 3.25
CA GLY A 222 6.08 19.40 4.10
C GLY A 222 6.32 18.69 5.43
N VAL A 223 5.95 17.41 5.56
CA VAL A 223 6.35 16.60 6.71
C VAL A 223 7.87 16.42 6.66
N PRO A 224 8.63 16.77 7.71
CA PRO A 224 10.10 16.74 7.72
C PRO A 224 10.63 15.30 7.84
N ILE A 225 10.48 14.54 6.76
CA ILE A 225 11.01 13.18 6.64
C ILE A 225 12.49 13.28 6.26
N GLU A 226 13.36 12.87 7.19
CA GLU A 226 14.82 12.84 6.98
C GLU A 226 15.24 11.67 6.08
N ARG A 227 14.57 10.52 6.23
CA ARG A 227 14.94 9.26 5.59
C ARG A 227 13.73 8.66 4.87
N PRO A 228 13.57 8.95 3.56
CA PRO A 228 12.45 8.43 2.79
C PRO A 228 12.48 6.90 2.73
N VAL A 229 11.30 6.30 2.79
CA VAL A 229 11.12 4.84 2.80
C VAL A 229 10.47 4.38 1.50
N ALA A 230 11.06 3.35 0.89
CA ALA A 230 10.55 2.68 -0.29
C ALA A 230 10.13 1.24 0.02
N GLY A 231 9.22 0.69 -0.77
CA GLY A 231 8.74 -0.69 -0.66
C GLY A 231 8.91 -1.50 -1.94
N VAL A 232 9.36 -2.75 -1.81
CA VAL A 232 9.45 -3.72 -2.91
C VAL A 232 8.74 -5.02 -2.53
N ALA A 233 8.10 -5.63 -3.51
CA ALA A 233 7.53 -6.96 -3.37
C ALA A 233 8.35 -7.98 -4.14
N MET A 234 8.56 -9.12 -3.51
CA MET A 234 9.48 -10.14 -3.94
C MET A 234 8.75 -11.46 -3.99
N GLY A 235 9.19 -12.35 -4.87
CA GLY A 235 8.67 -13.71 -4.99
C GLY A 235 9.78 -14.74 -5.01
N LEU A 236 9.39 -15.99 -4.76
CA LEU A 236 10.25 -17.15 -4.88
C LEU A 236 9.54 -18.21 -5.71
N ILE A 237 10.28 -18.84 -6.61
CA ILE A 237 9.89 -20.09 -7.27
C ILE A 237 10.91 -21.15 -6.88
N VAL A 238 10.41 -22.30 -6.45
CA VAL A 238 11.19 -23.48 -6.07
C VAL A 238 10.67 -24.67 -6.87
N GLU A 239 11.54 -25.24 -7.69
CA GLU A 239 11.25 -26.46 -8.46
C GLU A 239 12.44 -27.41 -8.33
N ASP A 240 12.24 -28.55 -7.70
CA ASP A 240 13.29 -29.52 -7.33
C ASP A 240 14.49 -28.88 -6.59
N SER A 241 15.59 -28.65 -7.31
CA SER A 241 16.82 -28.03 -6.80
C SER A 241 17.06 -26.62 -7.34
N GLN A 242 16.18 -26.13 -8.22
CA GLN A 242 16.27 -24.82 -8.83
C GLN A 242 15.45 -23.80 -8.05
N ILE A 243 16.04 -22.62 -7.85
CA ILE A 243 15.44 -21.53 -7.09
C ILE A 243 15.59 -20.24 -7.88
N ALA A 244 14.48 -19.53 -8.07
CA ALA A 244 14.47 -18.19 -8.65
C ALA A 244 13.85 -17.18 -7.68
N VAL A 245 14.61 -16.12 -7.37
CA VAL A 245 14.14 -14.97 -6.59
C VAL A 245 13.69 -13.87 -7.55
N LEU A 246 12.43 -13.46 -7.44
CA LEU A 246 11.80 -12.47 -8.32
C LEU A 246 11.71 -11.12 -7.62
N THR A 247 12.19 -10.07 -8.29
CA THR A 247 12.08 -8.67 -7.83
C THR A 247 10.90 -7.97 -8.48
N ASP A 248 10.11 -7.25 -7.68
CA ASP A 248 8.96 -6.50 -8.14
C ASP A 248 7.96 -7.38 -8.92
N ILE A 249 7.36 -8.33 -8.18
CA ILE A 249 6.48 -9.37 -8.72
C ILE A 249 5.18 -8.81 -9.33
N LEU A 250 4.71 -9.52 -10.35
CA LEU A 250 3.40 -9.35 -10.98
C LEU A 250 2.30 -10.06 -10.15
N GLY A 251 1.04 -9.72 -10.41
CA GLY A 251 -0.08 -10.42 -9.77
C GLY A 251 -0.14 -11.92 -10.09
N MET A 252 0.24 -12.30 -11.32
CA MET A 252 0.34 -13.70 -11.74
C MET A 252 1.45 -14.46 -10.98
N GLU A 253 2.60 -13.82 -10.77
CA GLU A 253 3.74 -14.43 -10.08
C GLU A 253 3.45 -14.60 -8.59
N ASP A 254 2.73 -13.66 -7.97
CA ASP A 254 2.21 -13.81 -6.60
C ASP A 254 1.25 -15.01 -6.48
N ALA A 255 0.30 -15.13 -7.42
CA ALA A 255 -0.73 -16.16 -7.39
C ALA A 255 -0.20 -17.59 -7.64
N LEU A 256 0.94 -17.71 -8.34
CA LEU A 256 1.49 -18.99 -8.84
C LEU A 256 2.89 -19.32 -8.26
N GLY A 257 3.51 -18.39 -7.55
CA GLY A 257 4.79 -18.58 -6.85
C GLY A 257 4.66 -19.31 -5.52
N ASP A 258 5.80 -19.72 -4.97
CA ASP A 258 5.91 -20.56 -3.76
C ASP A 258 6.05 -19.75 -2.47
N MET A 259 6.47 -18.50 -2.59
CA MET A 259 6.54 -17.54 -1.50
C MET A 259 6.44 -16.14 -2.07
N ASP A 260 5.74 -15.27 -1.36
CA ASP A 260 5.77 -13.83 -1.61
C ASP A 260 6.15 -13.09 -0.33
N PHE A 261 6.95 -12.05 -0.47
CA PHE A 261 7.31 -11.21 0.67
C PHE A 261 7.48 -9.75 0.28
N LYS A 262 7.19 -8.87 1.22
CA LYS A 262 7.20 -7.43 1.04
C LYS A 262 8.21 -6.85 2.02
N VAL A 263 9.12 -6.04 1.49
CA VAL A 263 10.16 -5.39 2.27
C VAL A 263 10.07 -3.89 2.05
N SER A 264 9.97 -3.14 3.13
CA SER A 264 10.05 -1.69 3.13
C SER A 264 11.18 -1.21 4.01
N GLY A 265 11.70 -0.03 3.71
CA GLY A 265 12.79 0.59 4.46
C GLY A 265 13.46 1.72 3.70
N ASP A 266 14.42 2.33 4.35
CA ASP A 266 15.23 3.42 3.80
C ASP A 266 16.57 2.90 3.25
N GLY A 267 17.52 3.83 3.08
CA GLY A 267 18.87 3.53 2.56
C GLY A 267 19.73 2.65 3.48
N GLU A 268 19.43 2.61 4.78
CA GLU A 268 20.28 1.91 5.76
C GLU A 268 19.58 0.72 6.42
N GLY A 269 18.25 0.74 6.54
CA GLY A 269 17.51 -0.25 7.32
C GLY A 269 16.22 -0.75 6.67
N ILE A 270 15.62 -1.77 7.29
CA ILE A 270 14.28 -2.27 6.99
C ILE A 270 13.33 -1.67 8.03
N SER A 271 12.20 -1.10 7.60
CA SER A 271 11.15 -0.60 8.50
C SER A 271 10.05 -1.64 8.73
N ALA A 272 9.67 -2.40 7.70
CA ALA A 272 8.76 -3.54 7.83
C ALA A 272 9.10 -4.68 6.87
N LEU A 273 8.78 -5.90 7.31
CA LEU A 273 8.91 -7.13 6.56
C LEU A 273 7.63 -7.96 6.75
N GLN A 274 6.99 -8.36 5.66
CA GLN A 274 5.90 -9.34 5.65
C GLN A 274 6.31 -10.49 4.74
N MET A 275 6.14 -11.74 5.17
CA MET A 275 6.44 -12.94 4.40
C MET A 275 5.25 -13.89 4.46
N ASP A 276 4.78 -14.34 3.30
CA ASP A 276 3.76 -15.37 3.12
C ASP A 276 4.39 -16.55 2.37
N VAL A 277 4.62 -17.66 3.09
CA VAL A 277 5.29 -18.86 2.60
C VAL A 277 4.24 -19.94 2.29
N LYS A 278 4.25 -20.47 1.06
CA LYS A 278 3.25 -21.45 0.58
C LYS A 278 3.80 -22.87 0.50
N VAL A 279 5.11 -23.05 0.64
CA VAL A 279 5.81 -24.34 0.56
C VAL A 279 6.76 -24.58 1.72
N GLU A 280 7.07 -25.84 2.00
CA GLU A 280 8.13 -26.22 2.93
C GLU A 280 9.52 -26.19 2.25
N GLY A 281 10.58 -26.23 3.05
CA GLY A 281 11.95 -26.41 2.52
C GLY A 281 12.71 -25.13 2.15
N ILE A 282 12.18 -23.94 2.45
CA ILE A 282 12.91 -22.68 2.26
C ILE A 282 14.00 -22.54 3.34
N THR A 283 15.26 -22.58 2.93
CA THR A 283 16.40 -22.46 3.86
C THR A 283 16.69 -21.00 4.23
N THR A 284 17.43 -20.80 5.32
CA THR A 284 17.89 -19.47 5.75
C THR A 284 18.77 -18.78 4.71
N ASP A 285 19.57 -19.56 3.96
CA ASP A 285 20.48 -19.02 2.94
C ASP A 285 19.69 -18.47 1.74
N VAL A 286 18.58 -19.13 1.39
CA VAL A 286 17.65 -18.64 0.35
C VAL A 286 17.00 -17.35 0.79
N ILE A 287 16.53 -17.27 2.05
CA ILE A 287 15.95 -16.04 2.61
C ILE A 287 16.98 -14.91 2.62
N ALA A 288 18.22 -15.18 3.03
CA ALA A 288 19.29 -14.19 3.03
C ALA A 288 19.56 -13.65 1.62
N THR A 289 19.68 -14.54 0.63
CA THR A 289 19.85 -14.17 -0.79
C THR A 289 18.68 -13.30 -1.27
N ALA A 290 17.45 -13.70 -0.94
CA ALA A 290 16.24 -12.99 -1.32
C ALA A 290 16.18 -11.58 -0.70
N LEU A 291 16.59 -11.41 0.56
CA LEU A 291 16.66 -10.11 1.24
C LEU A 291 17.76 -9.21 0.67
N ILE A 292 18.91 -9.76 0.24
CA ILE A 292 19.97 -9.00 -0.43
C ILE A 292 19.46 -8.45 -1.77
N GLN A 293 18.78 -9.30 -2.55
CA GLN A 293 18.17 -8.86 -3.80
C GLN A 293 17.04 -7.85 -3.57
N ALA A 294 16.22 -8.05 -2.53
CA ALA A 294 15.18 -7.09 -2.13
C ALA A 294 15.77 -5.73 -1.76
N ARG A 295 16.92 -5.70 -1.05
CA ARG A 295 17.62 -4.46 -0.75
C ARG A 295 17.99 -3.71 -2.03
N LYS A 296 18.53 -4.40 -3.05
CA LYS A 296 18.87 -3.78 -4.34
C LYS A 296 17.63 -3.17 -5.00
N GLY A 297 16.57 -3.96 -5.18
CA GLY A 297 15.33 -3.47 -5.80
C GLY A 297 14.68 -2.31 -5.03
N ARG A 298 14.73 -2.34 -3.69
CA ARG A 298 14.26 -1.22 -2.85
C ARG A 298 15.09 0.04 -3.05
N LEU A 299 16.42 -0.07 -3.15
CA LEU A 299 17.30 1.07 -3.38
C LEU A 299 17.10 1.67 -4.77
N ASP A 300 16.85 0.84 -5.79
CA ASP A 300 16.53 1.31 -7.15
C ASP A 300 15.24 2.15 -7.14
N ILE A 301 14.19 1.68 -6.44
CA ILE A 301 12.93 2.42 -6.26
C ILE A 301 13.17 3.71 -5.47
N LEU A 302 13.92 3.64 -4.38
CA LEU A 302 14.24 4.80 -3.55
C LEU A 302 15.03 5.85 -4.34
N SER A 303 15.91 5.42 -5.26
CA SER A 303 16.64 6.33 -6.15
C SER A 303 15.68 7.09 -7.07
N ALA A 304 14.73 6.39 -7.70
CA ALA A 304 13.71 7.04 -8.53
C ALA A 304 12.84 8.02 -7.72
N MET A 305 12.50 7.67 -6.47
CA MET A 305 11.78 8.57 -5.57
C MET A 305 12.58 9.84 -5.27
N LYS A 306 13.87 9.72 -4.98
CA LYS A 306 14.76 10.86 -4.72
C LYS A 306 14.98 11.74 -5.96
N GLU A 307 14.99 11.16 -7.15
CA GLU A 307 15.06 11.92 -8.40
C GLU A 307 13.80 12.79 -8.58
N ALA A 308 12.61 12.22 -8.33
CA ALA A 308 11.35 12.95 -8.45
C ALA A 308 11.13 13.97 -7.32
N MET A 309 11.57 13.65 -6.10
CA MET A 309 11.43 14.50 -4.92
C MET A 309 12.63 14.33 -3.98
N PRO A 310 13.70 15.15 -4.14
CA PRO A 310 14.94 14.99 -3.37
C PRO A 310 14.78 15.17 -1.86
N SER A 311 13.89 16.06 -1.45
CA SER A 311 13.59 16.39 -0.05
C SER A 311 12.13 16.76 0.13
N HIS A 312 11.69 16.83 1.38
CA HIS A 312 10.38 17.40 1.71
C HIS A 312 10.34 18.91 1.36
N ARG A 313 9.12 19.45 1.21
CA ARG A 313 8.94 20.91 1.02
C ARG A 313 9.39 21.65 2.27
N GLU A 314 10.19 22.71 2.09
CA GLU A 314 10.67 23.55 3.22
C GLU A 314 9.54 24.33 3.90
N THR A 315 8.52 24.70 3.12
CA THR A 315 7.35 25.44 3.60
C THR A 315 6.09 24.60 3.47
N LEU A 316 5.30 24.55 4.54
CA LEU A 316 3.97 23.95 4.50
C LEU A 316 3.08 24.65 3.46
N PRO A 317 2.34 23.91 2.61
CA PRO A 317 1.38 24.48 1.69
C PRO A 317 0.38 25.42 2.37
N GLU A 318 -0.15 26.38 1.61
CA GLU A 318 -1.10 27.39 2.13
C GLU A 318 -2.42 26.77 2.61
N THR A 319 -2.80 25.63 2.05
CA THR A 319 -4.00 24.86 2.46
C THR A 319 -3.83 24.20 3.82
N VAL A 320 -2.60 24.06 4.33
CA VAL A 320 -2.32 23.44 5.63
C VAL A 320 -2.61 24.44 6.74
N PRO A 321 -3.49 24.10 7.72
CA PRO A 321 -3.72 24.96 8.87
C PRO A 321 -2.42 25.11 9.67
N LYS A 322 -2.13 26.30 10.18
CA LYS A 322 -0.94 26.56 11.00
C LYS A 322 -1.23 26.20 12.44
N ILE A 323 -0.26 25.61 13.13
CA ILE A 323 -0.35 25.28 14.55
C ILE A 323 0.66 26.13 15.32
N HIS A 324 0.17 26.87 16.30
CA HIS A 324 0.99 27.53 17.31
C HIS A 324 0.94 26.73 18.60
N THR A 325 2.11 26.37 19.13
CA THR A 325 2.24 25.66 20.40
C THR A 325 2.80 26.58 21.47
N MET A 326 2.21 26.54 22.66
CA MET A 326 2.69 27.28 23.84
C MET A 326 2.50 26.44 25.10
N SER A 327 3.29 26.72 26.13
CA SER A 327 3.18 26.03 27.43
C SER A 327 2.58 26.95 28.48
N ILE A 328 1.62 26.41 29.25
CA ILE A 328 1.03 27.07 30.42
C ILE A 328 1.32 26.25 31.67
N ALA A 329 1.33 26.91 32.82
CA ALA A 329 1.47 26.21 34.09
C ALA A 329 0.27 25.27 34.31
N VAL A 330 0.52 24.01 34.70
CA VAL A 330 -0.52 22.98 34.91
C VAL A 330 -1.67 23.46 35.82
N LYS A 331 -1.35 24.30 36.82
CA LYS A 331 -2.34 24.88 37.74
C LYS A 331 -3.34 25.83 37.06
N LYS A 332 -2.97 26.43 35.92
CA LYS A 332 -3.80 27.38 35.16
C LYS A 332 -4.66 26.73 34.08
N ILE A 333 -4.49 25.43 33.82
CA ILE A 333 -5.30 24.70 32.81
C ILE A 333 -6.79 24.87 33.10
N GLY A 334 -7.21 24.73 34.36
CA GLY A 334 -8.61 24.89 34.76
C GLY A 334 -9.16 26.30 34.55
N GLU A 335 -8.33 27.33 34.67
CA GLU A 335 -8.71 28.73 34.44
C GLU A 335 -8.94 28.99 32.93
N VAL A 336 -8.05 28.46 32.07
CA VAL A 336 -8.16 28.63 30.61
C VAL A 336 -9.36 27.87 30.04
N ILE A 337 -9.63 26.66 30.53
CA ILE A 337 -10.81 25.88 30.10
C ILE A 337 -12.10 26.51 30.63
N GLY A 338 -12.07 26.95 31.90
CA GLY A 338 -13.24 27.47 32.60
C GLY A 338 -14.28 26.39 32.94
N PRO A 339 -15.33 26.73 33.71
CA PRO A 339 -16.37 25.78 34.11
C PRO A 339 -17.10 25.23 32.89
N GLY A 340 -17.03 23.90 32.69
CA GLY A 340 -17.67 23.20 31.56
C GLY A 340 -17.07 23.52 30.19
N GLY A 341 -15.85 24.07 30.12
CA GLY A 341 -15.23 24.50 28.87
C GLY A 341 -15.77 25.83 28.34
N LYS A 342 -16.48 26.61 29.16
CA LYS A 342 -17.11 27.86 28.70
C LYS A 342 -16.10 28.89 28.23
N GLN A 343 -14.95 28.98 28.89
CA GLN A 343 -13.95 30.02 28.59
C GLN A 343 -13.23 29.70 27.28
N ILE A 344 -12.76 28.46 27.11
CA ILE A 344 -12.14 28.02 25.85
C ILE A 344 -13.11 28.11 24.66
N LYS A 345 -14.39 27.78 24.84
CA LYS A 345 -15.42 27.97 23.79
C LYS A 345 -15.62 29.44 23.43
N SER A 346 -15.64 30.34 24.44
CA SER A 346 -15.72 31.78 24.20
C SER A 346 -14.51 32.28 23.40
N ILE A 347 -13.30 31.81 23.71
CA ILE A 347 -12.08 32.18 22.97
C ILE A 347 -12.19 31.73 21.51
N ILE A 348 -12.63 30.49 21.27
CA ILE A 348 -12.83 29.96 19.92
C ILE A 348 -13.90 30.76 19.16
N GLU A 349 -15.05 31.05 19.79
CA GLU A 349 -16.11 31.89 19.21
C GLU A 349 -15.61 33.30 18.86
N ASP A 350 -14.85 33.94 19.76
CA ASP A 350 -14.27 35.26 19.54
C ASP A 350 -13.25 35.27 18.39
N CYS A 351 -12.63 34.13 18.09
CA CYS A 351 -11.62 33.97 17.04
C CYS A 351 -12.18 33.40 15.72
N GLY A 352 -13.50 33.30 15.56
CA GLY A 352 -14.14 32.91 14.29
C GLY A 352 -14.88 31.57 14.31
N GLY A 353 -14.93 30.89 15.46
CA GLY A 353 -15.70 29.66 15.68
C GLY A 353 -14.93 28.36 15.39
N GLU A 354 -15.57 27.23 15.73
CA GLU A 354 -14.97 25.88 15.63
C GLU A 354 -14.64 25.45 14.19
N GLU A 355 -15.22 26.10 13.18
CA GLU A 355 -14.89 25.85 11.76
C GLU A 355 -13.53 26.42 11.36
N MET A 356 -13.09 27.50 12.02
CA MET A 356 -11.85 28.23 11.68
C MET A 356 -10.70 27.90 12.63
N MET A 357 -11.00 27.52 13.88
CA MET A 357 -9.99 27.31 14.91
C MET A 357 -10.28 26.11 15.79
N SER A 358 -9.23 25.36 16.12
CA SER A 358 -9.25 24.37 17.20
C SER A 358 -8.16 24.67 18.23
N ILE A 359 -8.49 24.48 19.51
CA ILE A 359 -7.56 24.63 20.64
C ILE A 359 -7.55 23.31 21.41
N SER A 360 -6.40 22.66 21.49
CA SER A 360 -6.18 21.48 22.34
C SER A 360 -5.28 21.85 23.52
N ILE A 361 -5.61 21.33 24.71
CA ILE A 361 -4.79 21.48 25.92
C ILE A 361 -4.53 20.10 26.49
N SER A 362 -3.25 19.74 26.60
CA SER A 362 -2.83 18.48 27.22
C SER A 362 -2.63 18.61 28.73
N GLN A 363 -2.59 17.47 29.43
CA GLN A 363 -2.52 17.43 30.90
C GLN A 363 -1.19 17.96 31.48
N ASP A 364 -0.13 17.97 30.69
CA ASP A 364 1.18 18.55 30.99
C ASP A 364 1.25 20.06 30.73
N GLY A 365 0.17 20.66 30.22
CA GLY A 365 0.05 22.11 30.01
C GLY A 365 0.55 22.59 28.64
N LEU A 366 0.71 21.71 27.65
CA LEU A 366 0.93 22.12 26.26
C LEU A 366 -0.41 22.52 25.64
N VAL A 367 -0.47 23.74 25.10
CA VAL A 367 -1.61 24.28 24.36
C VAL A 367 -1.23 24.31 22.88
N SER A 368 -2.07 23.71 22.03
CA SER A 368 -1.93 23.77 20.58
C SER A 368 -3.13 24.51 19.99
N ILE A 369 -2.86 25.64 19.33
CA ILE A 369 -3.87 26.47 18.67
C ILE A 369 -3.68 26.29 17.16
N MET A 370 -4.70 25.76 16.50
CA MET A 370 -4.69 25.50 15.06
C MET A 370 -5.68 26.42 14.34
N SER A 371 -5.25 27.07 13.28
CA SER A 371 -6.15 27.80 12.36
C SER A 371 -5.52 27.98 10.98
N THR A 372 -6.35 28.22 9.97
CA THR A 372 -5.89 28.68 8.64
C THR A 372 -5.55 30.17 8.62
N ASP A 373 -6.00 30.95 9.61
CA ASP A 373 -5.75 32.37 9.74
C ASP A 373 -4.74 32.67 10.87
N LEU A 374 -3.63 33.32 10.51
CA LEU A 374 -2.58 33.70 11.46
C LEU A 374 -3.04 34.79 12.43
N ASP A 375 -3.94 35.68 12.01
CA ASP A 375 -4.45 36.76 12.87
C ASP A 375 -5.38 36.19 13.94
N ALA A 376 -6.17 35.17 13.58
CA ALA A 376 -6.98 34.42 14.55
C ALA A 376 -6.09 33.76 15.60
N ILE A 377 -5.00 33.08 15.19
CA ILE A 377 -4.04 32.48 16.13
C ILE A 377 -3.46 33.53 17.08
N ALA A 378 -3.01 34.68 16.55
CA ALA A 378 -2.43 35.74 17.36
C ALA A 378 -3.43 36.29 18.38
N LYS A 379 -4.70 36.43 18.00
CA LYS A 379 -5.78 36.84 18.90
C LYS A 379 -6.02 35.81 19.99
N ALA A 380 -6.09 34.52 19.65
CA ALA A 380 -6.29 33.44 20.61
C ALA A 380 -5.14 33.30 21.62
N VAL A 381 -3.91 33.62 21.24
CA VAL A 381 -2.75 33.63 22.15
C VAL A 381 -2.80 34.83 23.12
N GLN A 382 -3.42 35.95 22.72
CA GLN A 382 -3.54 37.13 23.56
C GLN A 382 -4.66 37.03 24.61
N LEU A 383 -5.74 36.32 24.27
CA LEU A 383 -6.86 36.01 25.16
C LEU A 383 -6.47 34.96 26.20
#